data_AF-A0A3D1F3P7-F1
#
_entry.id   AF-A0A3D1F3P7-F1
#
_cell.length_a   1.000
_cell.length_b   1.000
_cell.length_c   1.000
_cell.angle_alpha   90.00
_cell.angle_beta   90.00
_cell.angle_gamma   90.00
#
_symmetry.space_group_name_H-M   'P 1'
#
loop_
_entity.id
_entity.type
_entity.pdbx_description
1 polymer ?
#
loop_
_entity_poly.entity_id
_entity_poly.type
_entity_poly.pdbx_seq_one_letter_code
_entity_poly.pdbx_strand_id
1 'polypeptide(L)'
;MSYRTLFLLLLLAIISPPLQADDITPEHGKYTQSYQSDWSQLPTGDILTHNDVNQIPFIPIVGENHKANYTFTDLPTVHLSNLHFQVSWNQASSKYQTTLMHFENVDEVILDNISIMNMDSDYRAYHSILIEGADRVIIRNLYLAGTVHSYHLRVEGCAEVLIENVEIAGKQYSGSSFHRLGGGIWINNGNTGGGGIDNTGMSIDHPRLPGWQVIQNCYIHDNTEDDGAGRNQDGILFHAQGHGIVFNNTVENWLRPNADAAMDLGYRRVEPEYQSRILRVERNIVRNATYFKTPGTAPGPNLLYLVNNLMINTQIADYHGGGNDVHYLHNTFIYDPTKSPTHLTFRVTPITKTIARLWDFYGPTYMENNLFYRLDHGFDIIYISASLSQDKYLHFVPNHNVYAVPAVSTDFLTNSSYVPVISTLNDWQQETSYDMQSVVVSPSTVPFADYVNDNYQLTSNPWPTVTDTQTISFNGVLLQVTQDFNGNPSNQTPGAFTAP
;
A
#
# COMPACT_ATOMS: atom_id res chain seq x y z
N MET A 1 19.73 -57.02 33.51
CA MET A 1 18.84 -57.20 32.34
C MET A 1 17.43 -56.86 32.81
N SER A 2 16.65 -55.96 32.21
CA SER A 2 16.78 -55.28 30.91
C SER A 2 16.15 -53.89 30.94
N TYR A 3 16.89 -52.94 30.36
CA TYR A 3 16.38 -51.73 29.73
C TYR A 3 15.40 -52.08 28.60
N ARG A 4 14.54 -51.12 28.25
CA ARG A 4 13.65 -51.05 27.07
C ARG A 4 12.30 -51.73 27.24
N THR A 5 11.27 -50.88 27.32
CA THR A 5 10.09 -50.80 26.44
C THR A 5 9.03 -50.06 27.27
N LEU A 6 8.98 -48.72 27.32
CA LEU A 6 8.28 -47.82 26.38
C LEU A 6 8.46 -46.42 27.05
N PHE A 7 9.29 -45.46 26.62
CA PHE A 7 9.21 -44.66 25.39
C PHE A 7 7.79 -44.21 25.00
N LEU A 8 6.99 -43.77 25.99
CA LEU A 8 6.16 -42.57 25.83
C LEU A 8 6.74 -41.57 26.83
N LEU A 9 7.82 -40.83 26.51
CA LEU A 9 7.68 -39.52 25.87
C LEU A 9 6.24 -39.04 25.97
N LEU A 10 5.90 -38.61 27.18
CA LEU A 10 4.93 -37.57 27.46
C LEU A 10 5.43 -36.31 26.72
N LEU A 11 5.39 -36.33 25.38
CA LEU A 11 5.08 -35.15 24.60
C LEU A 11 3.67 -34.77 25.07
N LEU A 12 3.59 -34.05 26.18
CA LEU A 12 2.69 -32.92 26.24
C LEU A 12 3.19 -31.97 25.15
N ALA A 13 2.92 -32.33 23.89
CA ALA A 13 2.55 -31.35 22.91
C ALA A 13 1.44 -30.60 23.63
N ILE A 14 1.77 -29.40 24.09
CA ILE A 14 0.79 -28.36 24.31
C ILE A 14 0.18 -28.23 22.92
N ILE A 15 -0.86 -29.02 22.65
CA ILE A 15 -1.77 -28.79 21.55
C ILE A 15 -2.47 -27.52 21.99
N SER A 16 -1.82 -26.38 21.74
CA SER A 16 -2.51 -25.11 21.72
C SER A 16 -3.71 -25.37 20.83
N PRO A 17 -4.94 -25.08 21.29
CA PRO A 17 -6.11 -25.21 20.43
C PRO A 17 -5.78 -24.50 19.11
N PRO A 18 -6.16 -25.07 17.95
CA PRO A 18 -5.98 -24.36 16.70
C PRO A 18 -6.58 -22.97 16.90
N LEU A 19 -5.75 -21.93 16.70
CA LEU A 19 -6.23 -20.56 16.67
C LEU A 19 -7.43 -20.56 15.73
N GLN A 20 -8.59 -20.22 16.27
CA GLN A 20 -9.83 -20.18 15.49
C GLN A 20 -9.59 -19.21 14.32
N ALA A 21 -10.08 -19.59 13.15
CA ALA A 21 -9.90 -18.78 11.97
C ALA A 21 -10.48 -17.38 12.22
N ASP A 22 -9.67 -16.35 12.00
CA ASP A 22 -10.16 -14.97 12.05
C ASP A 22 -10.93 -14.73 10.76
N ASP A 23 -12.25 -14.56 10.90
CA ASP A 23 -13.12 -14.11 9.82
C ASP A 23 -12.77 -12.66 9.48
N ILE A 24 -12.55 -12.32 8.21
CA ILE A 24 -11.88 -11.06 7.87
C ILE A 24 -12.79 -9.84 7.87
N THR A 25 -14.13 -9.98 7.81
CA THR A 25 -15.11 -8.88 7.96
C THR A 25 -16.52 -9.35 7.56
N PRO A 26 -17.57 -9.04 8.35
CA PRO A 26 -18.95 -9.20 7.93
C PRO A 26 -19.56 -7.95 7.26
N GLU A 27 -18.96 -6.76 7.44
CA GLU A 27 -19.50 -5.49 6.91
C GLU A 27 -18.43 -4.38 6.76
N HIS A 28 -18.74 -3.34 5.98
CA HIS A 28 -17.90 -2.13 5.83
C HIS A 28 -17.53 -1.53 7.19
N GLY A 29 -16.24 -1.26 7.38
CA GLY A 29 -15.73 -0.53 8.54
C GLY A 29 -15.70 -1.33 9.86
N LYS A 30 -16.28 -2.54 9.92
CA LYS A 30 -16.29 -3.37 11.13
C LYS A 30 -15.53 -4.67 10.94
N TYR A 31 -14.63 -4.96 11.88
CA TYR A 31 -13.83 -6.18 11.89
C TYR A 31 -14.34 -7.17 12.93
N THR A 32 -13.87 -8.41 12.84
CA THR A 32 -14.24 -9.49 13.76
C THR A 32 -13.50 -9.39 15.09
N GLN A 33 -13.78 -10.33 16.00
CA GLN A 33 -13.38 -10.28 17.41
C GLN A 33 -11.87 -10.21 17.66
N SER A 34 -11.04 -10.45 16.64
CA SER A 34 -9.57 -10.38 16.66
C SER A 34 -9.02 -8.96 16.80
N TYR A 35 -9.88 -7.95 16.57
CA TYR A 35 -9.49 -6.54 16.63
C TYR A 35 -10.38 -5.68 17.54
N GLN A 36 -11.47 -6.24 18.08
CA GLN A 36 -12.34 -5.70 19.13
C GLN A 36 -12.76 -4.21 19.04
N SER A 37 -12.90 -3.60 17.86
CA SER A 37 -13.51 -2.27 17.75
C SER A 37 -14.02 -1.93 16.33
N ASP A 38 -14.92 -0.95 16.27
CA ASP A 38 -15.30 -0.28 15.02
C ASP A 38 -14.17 0.65 14.59
N TRP A 39 -13.39 0.19 13.62
CA TRP A 39 -12.22 0.91 13.15
C TRP A 39 -12.58 2.10 12.28
N SER A 40 -13.81 2.24 11.80
CA SER A 40 -14.20 3.41 11.01
C SER A 40 -13.96 4.75 11.75
N GLN A 41 -13.86 4.72 13.09
CA GLN A 41 -13.67 5.88 13.96
C GLN A 41 -12.21 6.14 14.39
N LEU A 42 -11.26 5.25 14.08
CA LEU A 42 -9.86 5.52 14.43
C LEU A 42 -9.32 6.74 13.66
N PRO A 43 -8.40 7.53 14.21
CA PRO A 43 -7.73 8.54 13.41
C PRO A 43 -6.90 7.88 12.31
N THR A 44 -6.87 8.52 11.16
CA THR A 44 -6.08 8.13 10.00
C THR A 44 -4.64 8.60 10.14
N GLY A 45 -3.71 8.04 9.35
CA GLY A 45 -2.29 8.43 9.38
C GLY A 45 -2.07 9.94 9.20
N ASP A 46 -2.85 10.62 8.36
CA ASP A 46 -2.80 12.08 8.17
C ASP A 46 -3.21 12.87 9.43
N ILE A 47 -4.22 12.39 10.18
CA ILE A 47 -4.63 12.99 11.46
C ILE A 47 -3.56 12.76 12.51
N LEU A 48 -2.88 11.63 12.52
CA LEU A 48 -1.79 11.37 13.46
C LEU A 48 -0.54 12.20 13.19
N THR A 49 -0.39 12.59 11.94
CA THR A 49 0.78 13.26 11.44
C THR A 49 0.65 14.78 11.66
N HIS A 50 1.60 15.37 12.39
CA HIS A 50 1.44 16.72 12.95
C HIS A 50 2.68 17.60 12.86
N ASN A 51 3.65 17.29 11.99
CA ASN A 51 4.90 18.02 12.00
C ASN A 51 4.74 19.42 11.38
N ASP A 52 4.66 20.45 12.23
CA ASP A 52 4.99 21.81 11.79
C ASP A 52 6.49 21.88 11.55
N VAL A 53 6.86 21.80 10.27
CA VAL A 53 8.24 21.90 9.78
C VAL A 53 9.00 23.07 10.39
N ASN A 54 8.33 24.19 10.67
CA ASN A 54 8.98 25.39 11.22
C ASN A 54 9.36 25.24 12.71
N GLN A 55 8.81 24.24 13.39
CA GLN A 55 9.08 23.95 14.80
C GLN A 55 10.15 22.88 14.99
N ILE A 56 10.57 22.20 13.92
CA ILE A 56 11.63 21.19 13.98
C ILE A 56 13.00 21.89 14.00
N PRO A 57 13.85 21.61 15.02
CA PRO A 57 15.17 22.23 15.15
C PRO A 57 16.20 21.56 14.23
N PHE A 58 16.09 21.80 12.93
CA PHE A 58 16.97 21.17 11.94
C PHE A 58 18.44 21.58 12.07
N ILE A 59 19.32 20.58 11.97
CA ILE A 59 20.77 20.73 11.88
C ILE A 59 21.16 20.65 10.40
N PRO A 60 21.88 21.65 9.85
CA PRO A 60 22.32 21.61 8.46
C PRO A 60 23.44 20.58 8.25
N ILE A 61 23.29 19.76 7.23
CA ILE A 61 24.29 18.83 6.70
C ILE A 61 24.55 19.22 5.23
N VAL A 62 25.79 19.58 4.91
CA VAL A 62 26.16 19.99 3.56
C VAL A 62 27.30 19.12 3.04
N GLY A 63 27.05 18.48 1.90
CA GLY A 63 28.01 17.63 1.22
C GLY A 63 28.20 16.25 1.87
N GLU A 64 29.01 15.43 1.20
CA GLU A 64 29.10 14.00 1.44
C GLU A 64 29.91 13.65 2.71
N ASN A 65 30.67 14.60 3.25
CA ASN A 65 31.60 14.38 4.36
C ASN A 65 30.90 13.89 5.65
N HIS A 66 29.63 14.24 5.84
CA HIS A 66 28.87 13.82 7.02
C HIS A 66 28.31 12.40 6.92
N LYS A 67 28.25 11.83 5.70
CA LYS A 67 27.74 10.48 5.44
C LYS A 67 28.48 9.43 6.27
N ALA A 68 29.80 9.55 6.39
CA ALA A 68 30.63 8.60 7.12
C ALA A 68 30.20 8.45 8.60
N ASN A 69 29.58 9.49 9.19
CA ASN A 69 29.10 9.43 10.58
C ASN A 69 27.78 8.67 10.75
N TYR A 70 27.09 8.38 9.64
CA TYR A 70 25.78 7.72 9.62
C TYR A 70 25.77 6.50 8.68
N THR A 71 26.96 5.92 8.47
CA THR A 71 27.13 4.63 7.80
C THR A 71 27.50 3.60 8.86
N PHE A 72 26.70 2.53 8.95
CA PHE A 72 26.86 1.47 9.94
C PHE A 72 26.89 0.12 9.24
N THR A 73 27.95 -0.65 9.46
CA THR A 73 28.18 -1.93 8.79
C THR A 73 28.59 -2.99 9.80
N ASP A 74 28.03 -4.20 9.68
CA ASP A 74 28.38 -5.38 10.49
C ASP A 74 28.28 -5.17 12.02
N LEU A 75 27.22 -4.48 12.47
CA LEU A 75 26.94 -4.23 13.88
C LEU A 75 25.76 -5.08 14.38
N PRO A 76 25.77 -5.56 15.63
CA PRO A 76 24.63 -6.31 16.17
C PRO A 76 23.39 -5.44 16.35
N THR A 77 23.55 -4.16 16.70
CA THR A 77 22.42 -3.26 16.91
C THR A 77 22.84 -1.83 16.64
N VAL A 78 21.97 -1.08 15.96
CA VAL A 78 22.08 0.37 15.83
C VAL A 78 20.76 1.00 16.25
N HIS A 79 20.81 1.91 17.21
CA HIS A 79 19.67 2.69 17.66
C HIS A 79 19.99 4.18 17.55
N LEU A 80 19.27 4.87 16.66
CA LEU A 80 19.34 6.32 16.51
C LEU A 80 18.02 6.96 16.90
N SER A 81 18.09 8.06 17.64
CA SER A 81 16.89 8.82 18.00
C SER A 81 17.12 10.31 18.14
N ASN A 82 16.05 11.09 17.99
CA ASN A 82 16.03 12.55 18.17
C ASN A 82 17.04 13.28 17.26
N LEU A 83 17.05 12.91 15.98
CA LEU A 83 17.94 13.48 14.96
C LEU A 83 17.12 14.26 13.94
N HIS A 84 17.45 15.54 13.73
CA HIS A 84 16.71 16.40 12.80
C HIS A 84 17.69 17.09 11.85
N PHE A 85 17.67 16.73 10.56
CA PHE A 85 18.63 17.19 9.55
C PHE A 85 17.99 17.90 8.37
N GLN A 86 18.65 18.97 7.91
CA GLN A 86 18.45 19.57 6.60
C GLN A 86 19.66 19.24 5.74
N VAL A 87 19.47 18.51 4.65
CA VAL A 87 20.55 17.90 3.87
C VAL A 87 20.64 18.53 2.49
N SER A 88 21.85 18.91 2.08
CA SER A 88 22.18 19.27 0.70
C SER A 88 23.43 18.52 0.23
N TRP A 89 23.45 18.13 -1.04
CA TRP A 89 24.51 17.34 -1.67
C TRP A 89 25.25 18.13 -2.74
N ASN A 90 26.58 17.92 -2.82
CA ASN A 90 27.41 18.60 -3.81
C ASN A 90 27.51 17.79 -5.10
N GLN A 91 27.42 16.46 -4.99
CA GLN A 91 27.56 15.53 -6.10
C GLN A 91 26.22 15.16 -6.73
N ALA A 92 26.29 14.57 -7.94
CA ALA A 92 25.15 13.95 -8.58
C ALA A 92 24.68 12.70 -7.82
N SER A 93 23.43 12.30 -8.06
CA SER A 93 22.78 11.19 -7.36
C SER A 93 23.55 9.87 -7.47
N SER A 94 23.77 9.22 -6.33
CA SER A 94 24.47 7.95 -6.21
C SER A 94 23.90 7.14 -5.05
N LYS A 95 23.54 5.87 -5.28
CA LYS A 95 22.91 4.97 -4.29
C LYS A 95 23.55 5.07 -2.91
N TYR A 96 24.88 5.02 -2.87
CA TYR A 96 25.61 5.06 -1.62
C TYR A 96 26.18 6.43 -1.29
N GLN A 97 26.57 7.25 -2.27
CA GLN A 97 27.30 8.51 -1.96
C GLN A 97 26.38 9.67 -1.57
N THR A 98 25.13 9.66 -2.01
CA THR A 98 24.14 10.71 -1.70
C THR A 98 22.95 10.18 -0.91
N THR A 99 23.22 9.25 0.00
CA THR A 99 22.26 8.72 0.98
C THR A 99 22.75 9.08 2.37
N LEU A 100 21.91 9.73 3.20
CA LEU A 100 22.36 10.24 4.51
C LEU A 100 22.66 9.10 5.49
N MET A 101 21.68 8.25 5.75
CA MET A 101 21.82 7.13 6.70
C MET A 101 21.86 5.82 5.92
N HIS A 102 22.94 5.05 6.12
CA HIS A 102 23.15 3.77 5.46
C HIS A 102 23.47 2.70 6.50
N PHE A 103 22.70 1.62 6.50
CA PHE A 103 22.86 0.49 7.40
C PHE A 103 23.04 -0.76 6.55
N GLU A 104 24.14 -1.48 6.74
CA GLU A 104 24.50 -2.66 5.96
C GLU A 104 24.80 -3.82 6.90
N ASN A 105 24.05 -4.91 6.76
CA ASN A 105 24.23 -6.13 7.55
C ASN A 105 24.26 -5.86 9.07
N VAL A 106 23.34 -5.02 9.54
CA VAL A 106 23.13 -4.75 10.97
C VAL A 106 22.00 -5.66 11.46
N ASP A 107 22.19 -6.45 12.51
CA ASP A 107 21.16 -7.43 12.92
C ASP A 107 19.86 -6.71 13.32
N GLU A 108 19.92 -5.67 14.17
CA GLU A 108 18.76 -4.86 14.56
C GLU A 108 18.98 -3.35 14.33
N VAL A 109 18.09 -2.72 13.56
CA VAL A 109 18.08 -1.27 13.32
C VAL A 109 16.84 -0.65 13.97
N ILE A 110 17.03 0.33 14.85
CA ILE A 110 15.96 1.07 15.53
C ILE A 110 16.13 2.57 15.25
N LEU A 111 15.14 3.16 14.61
CA LEU A 111 15.09 4.59 14.30
C LEU A 111 13.83 5.19 14.94
N ASP A 112 13.99 6.21 15.78
CA ASP A 112 12.86 6.84 16.48
C ASP A 112 12.99 8.36 16.56
N ASN A 113 11.90 9.07 16.25
CA ASN A 113 11.84 10.54 16.30
C ASN A 113 12.97 11.17 15.46
N ILE A 114 12.97 10.89 14.16
CA ILE A 114 13.96 11.41 13.22
C ILE A 114 13.26 12.31 12.21
N SER A 115 13.90 13.40 11.79
CA SER A 115 13.41 14.26 10.71
C SER A 115 14.52 14.52 9.70
N ILE A 116 14.27 14.28 8.41
CA ILE A 116 15.24 14.56 7.35
C ILE A 116 14.55 15.34 6.24
N MET A 117 15.07 16.53 5.94
CA MET A 117 14.61 17.35 4.83
C MET A 117 15.71 17.52 3.79
N ASN A 118 15.51 16.99 2.60
CA ASN A 118 16.41 17.21 1.46
C ASN A 118 16.12 18.58 0.83
N MET A 119 17.16 19.40 0.71
CA MET A 119 17.04 20.80 0.31
C MET A 119 17.33 21.03 -1.18
N ASP A 120 17.86 20.03 -1.88
CA ASP A 120 18.14 20.13 -3.31
C ASP A 120 16.88 19.80 -4.13
N SER A 121 16.60 20.58 -5.17
CA SER A 121 15.42 20.43 -6.03
C SER A 121 15.62 19.52 -7.24
N ASP A 122 16.88 19.12 -7.48
CA ASP A 122 17.37 18.43 -8.67
C ASP A 122 17.71 16.96 -8.40
N TYR A 123 17.05 16.34 -7.41
CA TYR A 123 17.11 14.90 -7.15
C TYR A 123 18.53 14.37 -6.83
N ARG A 124 19.39 15.20 -6.22
CA ARG A 124 20.76 14.78 -5.87
C ARG A 124 20.81 13.76 -4.75
N ALA A 125 19.92 13.85 -3.76
CA ALA A 125 19.77 12.80 -2.76
C ALA A 125 19.29 11.53 -3.47
N TYR A 126 19.92 10.38 -3.25
CA TYR A 126 19.46 9.12 -3.83
C TYR A 126 18.40 8.45 -2.95
N HIS A 127 18.71 8.33 -1.66
CA HIS A 127 17.79 7.97 -0.58
C HIS A 127 17.93 8.96 0.58
N SER A 128 16.95 9.01 1.47
CA SER A 128 17.19 9.60 2.80
C SER A 128 17.81 8.56 3.73
N ILE A 129 17.22 7.35 3.73
CA ILE A 129 17.61 6.21 4.56
C ILE A 129 17.64 4.95 3.70
N LEU A 130 18.75 4.20 3.77
CA LEU A 130 18.92 2.89 3.16
C LEU A 130 19.32 1.87 4.22
N ILE A 131 18.55 0.79 4.34
CA ILE A 131 18.83 -0.34 5.23
C ILE A 131 18.91 -1.61 4.38
N GLU A 132 20.00 -2.35 4.48
CA GLU A 132 20.29 -3.53 3.68
C GLU A 132 20.67 -4.71 4.58
N GLY A 133 19.97 -5.83 4.45
CA GLY A 133 20.37 -7.09 5.07
C GLY A 133 20.20 -7.18 6.59
N ALA A 134 19.23 -6.47 7.18
CA ALA A 134 18.96 -6.54 8.62
C ALA A 134 18.02 -7.68 9.00
N ASP A 135 18.22 -8.29 10.18
CA ASP A 135 17.28 -9.29 10.71
C ASP A 135 16.00 -8.60 11.21
N ARG A 136 16.12 -7.40 11.77
CA ARG A 136 15.00 -6.64 12.30
C ARG A 136 15.16 -5.14 12.09
N VAL A 137 14.10 -4.50 11.58
CA VAL A 137 14.03 -3.06 11.36
C VAL A 137 12.81 -2.48 12.07
N ILE A 138 13.04 -1.46 12.88
CA ILE A 138 11.99 -0.76 13.63
C ILE A 138 12.15 0.73 13.38
N ILE A 139 11.14 1.36 12.80
CA ILE A 139 11.13 2.78 12.45
C ILE A 139 9.86 3.41 13.01
N ARG A 140 10.01 4.44 13.83
CA ARG A 140 8.89 5.18 14.45
C ARG A 140 9.07 6.67 14.37
N ASN A 141 7.96 7.40 14.29
CA ASN A 141 7.92 8.87 14.42
C ASN A 141 8.92 9.55 13.47
N LEU A 142 8.89 9.16 12.20
CA LEU A 142 9.86 9.62 11.20
C LEU A 142 9.22 10.66 10.30
N TYR A 143 9.89 11.79 10.08
CA TYR A 143 9.50 12.80 9.09
C TYR A 143 10.54 12.87 7.96
N LEU A 144 10.14 12.63 6.72
CA LEU A 144 11.00 12.76 5.54
C LEU A 144 10.41 13.77 4.56
N ALA A 145 11.22 14.62 3.97
CA ALA A 145 10.74 15.58 2.99
C ALA A 145 11.77 15.95 1.92
N GLY A 146 11.29 16.51 0.82
CA GLY A 146 12.11 17.03 -0.27
C GLY A 146 12.54 15.99 -1.30
N THR A 147 13.38 16.35 -2.27
CA THR A 147 13.60 15.46 -3.41
C THR A 147 14.56 14.31 -3.14
N VAL A 148 14.21 13.11 -3.62
CA VAL A 148 15.11 11.95 -3.72
C VAL A 148 14.97 11.27 -5.08
N HIS A 149 16.10 10.87 -5.65
CA HIS A 149 16.17 10.21 -6.96
C HIS A 149 15.41 8.88 -6.99
N SER A 150 15.49 8.12 -5.90
CA SER A 150 14.85 6.81 -5.78
C SER A 150 13.76 6.89 -4.70
N TYR A 151 13.96 6.28 -3.53
CA TYR A 151 12.98 6.26 -2.43
C TYR A 151 13.54 6.92 -1.17
N HIS A 152 12.69 7.57 -0.39
CA HIS A 152 13.06 8.19 0.87
C HIS A 152 13.54 7.16 1.89
N LEU A 153 12.73 6.13 2.09
CA LEU A 153 13.03 5.00 2.96
C LEU A 153 13.09 3.73 2.12
N ARG A 154 14.29 3.14 2.01
CA ARG A 154 14.50 1.88 1.30
C ARG A 154 15.02 0.82 2.25
N VAL A 155 14.31 -0.30 2.32
CA VAL A 155 14.61 -1.46 3.14
C VAL A 155 14.78 -2.65 2.21
N GLU A 156 16.00 -3.16 2.09
CA GLU A 156 16.34 -4.21 1.14
C GLU A 156 16.82 -5.48 1.83
N GLY A 157 16.26 -6.63 1.45
CA GLY A 157 16.67 -7.94 1.96
C GLY A 157 16.63 -8.06 3.48
N CYS A 158 15.62 -7.46 4.13
CA CYS A 158 15.45 -7.50 5.59
C CYS A 158 14.36 -8.48 5.99
N ALA A 159 14.52 -9.15 7.14
CA ALA A 159 13.54 -10.14 7.60
C ALA A 159 12.30 -9.48 8.22
N GLU A 160 12.38 -9.02 9.46
CA GLU A 160 11.27 -8.38 10.16
C GLU A 160 11.31 -6.85 10.00
N VAL A 161 10.17 -6.24 9.68
CA VAL A 161 10.07 -4.79 9.46
C VAL A 161 8.84 -4.24 10.17
N LEU A 162 9.03 -3.20 10.98
CA LEU A 162 7.97 -2.38 11.54
C LEU A 162 8.24 -0.91 11.18
N ILE A 163 7.34 -0.31 10.41
CA ILE A 163 7.33 1.12 10.08
C ILE A 163 6.03 1.70 10.61
N GLU A 164 6.13 2.67 11.51
CA GLU A 164 4.99 3.23 12.22
C GLU A 164 5.08 4.74 12.33
N ASN A 165 3.95 5.42 12.14
CA ASN A 165 3.83 6.87 12.33
C ASN A 165 4.91 7.65 11.55
N VAL A 166 5.00 7.36 10.25
CA VAL A 166 5.94 8.00 9.33
C VAL A 166 5.22 8.98 8.42
N GLU A 167 5.73 10.20 8.37
CA GLU A 167 5.33 11.23 7.42
C GLU A 167 6.37 11.35 6.30
N ILE A 168 5.93 11.31 5.05
CA ILE A 168 6.76 11.61 3.89
C ILE A 168 6.07 12.68 3.04
N ALA A 169 6.64 13.89 3.03
CA ALA A 169 5.97 15.09 2.52
C ALA A 169 6.73 15.76 1.37
N GLY A 170 6.04 16.06 0.28
CA GLY A 170 6.58 16.82 -0.83
C GLY A 170 7.01 18.24 -0.41
N LYS A 171 8.05 18.78 -1.07
CA LYS A 171 8.56 20.12 -0.80
C LYS A 171 8.36 21.04 -2.01
N GLN A 172 7.92 22.26 -1.76
CA GLN A 172 7.91 23.32 -2.77
C GLN A 172 9.33 23.90 -2.93
N TYR A 173 9.85 23.87 -4.16
CA TYR A 173 11.17 24.45 -4.48
C TYR A 173 11.09 25.68 -5.36
N SER A 174 10.09 25.74 -6.24
CA SER A 174 9.96 26.74 -7.31
C SER A 174 9.03 27.91 -6.94
N GLY A 175 8.49 27.94 -5.72
CA GLY A 175 7.43 28.87 -5.32
C GLY A 175 6.09 28.63 -6.03
N SER A 176 5.96 27.51 -6.76
CA SER A 176 4.68 27.05 -7.32
C SER A 176 3.85 26.30 -6.27
N SER A 177 2.57 26.05 -6.55
CA SER A 177 1.72 25.20 -5.70
C SER A 177 2.04 23.71 -5.79
N PHE A 178 2.97 23.31 -6.68
CA PHE A 178 3.37 21.92 -6.79
C PHE A 178 4.59 21.62 -5.93
N HIS A 179 4.67 20.35 -5.55
CA HIS A 179 5.63 19.83 -4.59
C HIS A 179 6.40 18.68 -5.24
N ARG A 180 7.71 18.66 -5.02
CA ARG A 180 8.58 17.58 -5.47
C ARG A 180 8.97 16.72 -4.28
N LEU A 181 9.05 15.42 -4.55
CA LEU A 181 9.41 14.41 -3.57
C LEU A 181 10.31 13.35 -4.24
N GLY A 182 9.78 12.17 -4.46
CA GLY A 182 10.55 10.98 -4.73
C GLY A 182 9.63 9.78 -4.52
N GLY A 183 10.20 8.58 -4.49
CA GLY A 183 9.50 7.43 -3.93
C GLY A 183 9.37 7.56 -2.42
N GLY A 184 8.30 7.02 -1.83
CA GLY A 184 8.08 7.02 -0.39
C GLY A 184 8.86 5.90 0.31
N ILE A 185 8.16 4.80 0.60
CA ILE A 185 8.70 3.61 1.26
C ILE A 185 8.86 2.49 0.25
N TRP A 186 10.04 1.86 0.20
CA TRP A 186 10.28 0.67 -0.60
C TRP A 186 10.81 -0.47 0.25
N ILE A 187 10.04 -1.56 0.33
CA ILE A 187 10.47 -2.85 0.86
C ILE A 187 10.78 -3.78 -0.31
N ASN A 188 12.07 -4.10 -0.46
CA ASN A 188 12.60 -4.86 -1.58
C ASN A 188 13.26 -6.16 -1.09
N ASN A 189 12.58 -7.30 -1.24
CA ASN A 189 13.23 -8.62 -1.09
C ASN A 189 13.44 -9.31 -2.46
N GLY A 190 13.44 -8.50 -3.52
CA GLY A 190 14.02 -8.83 -4.83
C GLY A 190 13.04 -9.30 -5.88
N ASN A 191 13.60 -9.74 -7.01
CA ASN A 191 12.89 -10.26 -8.17
C ASN A 191 13.60 -11.53 -8.68
N THR A 192 12.85 -12.51 -9.18
CA THR A 192 13.38 -13.67 -9.90
C THR A 192 13.60 -13.39 -11.37
N GLY A 193 14.85 -13.46 -11.82
CA GLY A 193 15.18 -13.55 -13.22
C GLY A 193 16.66 -13.33 -13.47
N GLY A 194 17.33 -14.33 -14.06
CA GLY A 194 18.66 -14.15 -14.64
C GLY A 194 18.56 -13.12 -15.77
N GLY A 195 18.98 -11.88 -15.49
CA GLY A 195 18.94 -10.74 -16.40
C GLY A 195 17.89 -9.66 -16.08
N GLY A 196 16.91 -9.93 -15.21
CA GLY A 196 15.82 -9.00 -14.87
C GLY A 196 15.03 -8.48 -16.09
N ILE A 197 13.89 -7.86 -15.83
CA ILE A 197 13.48 -6.72 -16.65
C ILE A 197 14.15 -5.52 -15.95
N ASP A 198 15.01 -4.80 -16.67
CA ASP A 198 15.86 -3.70 -16.19
C ASP A 198 17.03 -4.04 -15.24
N ASN A 199 17.56 -5.27 -15.22
CA ASN A 199 18.69 -5.65 -14.33
C ASN A 199 18.44 -5.36 -12.82
N THR A 200 17.19 -5.22 -12.38
CA THR A 200 16.82 -4.91 -10.98
C THR A 200 16.81 -6.12 -10.05
N GLY A 201 17.50 -7.21 -10.43
CA GLY A 201 17.77 -8.30 -9.50
C GLY A 201 18.58 -7.79 -8.30
N MET A 202 18.23 -8.21 -7.09
CA MET A 202 19.02 -7.88 -5.91
C MET A 202 20.43 -8.43 -6.06
N SER A 203 21.41 -7.55 -6.29
CA SER A 203 22.76 -7.74 -5.78
C SER A 203 22.80 -7.10 -4.39
N ILE A 204 22.26 -7.81 -3.40
CA ILE A 204 22.48 -7.48 -2.00
C ILE A 204 23.40 -8.57 -1.48
N ASP A 205 24.48 -8.18 -0.82
CA ASP A 205 25.51 -9.12 -0.36
C ASP A 205 25.01 -10.01 0.80
N HIS A 206 23.93 -9.58 1.48
CA HIS A 206 23.42 -10.17 2.72
C HIS A 206 21.88 -10.31 2.78
N PRO A 207 21.21 -10.96 1.79
CA PRO A 207 19.75 -11.02 1.77
C PRO A 207 19.20 -11.90 2.90
N ARG A 208 18.19 -11.40 3.63
CA ARG A 208 17.38 -12.18 4.56
C ARG A 208 16.07 -12.62 3.91
N LEU A 209 15.56 -13.77 4.35
CA LEU A 209 14.21 -14.19 3.97
C LEU A 209 13.19 -13.28 4.66
N PRO A 210 12.19 -12.77 3.93
CA PRO A 210 11.22 -11.85 4.51
C PRO A 210 10.36 -12.55 5.57
N GLY A 211 10.31 -11.95 6.75
CA GLY A 211 9.54 -12.37 7.91
C GLY A 211 8.20 -11.63 8.00
N TRP A 212 7.85 -11.14 9.19
CA TRP A 212 6.66 -10.31 9.40
C TRP A 212 6.95 -8.83 9.09
N GLN A 213 6.11 -8.21 8.26
CA GLN A 213 6.31 -6.84 7.76
C GLN A 213 5.08 -5.98 8.01
N VAL A 214 5.27 -4.84 8.68
CA VAL A 214 4.20 -3.91 9.08
C VAL A 214 4.53 -2.50 8.60
N ILE A 215 3.56 -1.86 7.92
CA ILE A 215 3.54 -0.42 7.70
C ILE A 215 2.22 0.10 8.24
N GLN A 216 2.25 0.96 9.26
CA GLN A 216 1.03 1.48 9.85
C GLN A 216 1.08 2.95 10.23
N ASN A 217 -0.09 3.59 10.20
CA ASN A 217 -0.27 4.95 10.67
C ASN A 217 0.60 5.98 9.92
N CYS A 218 1.02 5.70 8.69
CA CYS A 218 1.88 6.58 7.90
C CYS A 218 1.05 7.56 7.04
N TYR A 219 1.62 8.73 6.77
CA TYR A 219 1.07 9.72 5.85
C TYR A 219 2.10 10.09 4.78
N ILE A 220 1.80 9.79 3.52
CA ILE A 220 2.70 10.01 2.39
C ILE A 220 1.99 10.92 1.39
N HIS A 221 2.50 12.13 1.15
CA HIS A 221 1.72 13.11 0.40
C HIS A 221 2.54 14.08 -0.46
N ASP A 222 1.81 14.70 -1.38
CA ASP A 222 2.25 15.82 -2.20
C ASP A 222 3.39 15.49 -3.18
N ASN A 223 3.33 14.36 -3.88
CA ASN A 223 4.19 14.09 -5.03
C ASN A 223 3.52 14.56 -6.32
N THR A 224 3.59 15.87 -6.57
CA THR A 224 2.80 16.55 -7.61
C THR A 224 3.65 17.23 -8.69
N GLU A 225 4.97 17.19 -8.61
CA GLU A 225 5.94 17.73 -9.58
C GLU A 225 7.16 16.82 -9.71
N ASP A 226 7.71 16.70 -10.92
CA ASP A 226 9.06 16.18 -11.16
C ASP A 226 9.93 17.15 -11.97
N ASP A 227 11.16 16.76 -12.30
CA ASP A 227 12.05 17.50 -13.19
C ASP A 227 11.88 17.14 -14.68
N GLY A 228 10.80 16.45 -15.04
CA GLY A 228 10.50 15.95 -16.39
C GLY A 228 11.18 14.63 -16.75
N ALA A 229 11.94 14.00 -15.85
CA ALA A 229 12.59 12.72 -16.11
C ALA A 229 11.62 11.52 -16.11
N GLY A 230 10.39 11.66 -15.60
CA GLY A 230 9.37 10.60 -15.60
C GLY A 230 9.80 9.38 -14.78
N ARG A 231 10.23 9.60 -13.53
CA ARG A 231 10.72 8.53 -12.66
C ARG A 231 9.57 7.62 -12.19
N ASN A 232 9.82 6.32 -12.19
CA ASN A 232 8.89 5.35 -11.61
C ASN A 232 9.03 5.35 -10.08
N GLN A 233 8.20 6.16 -9.42
CA GLN A 233 8.25 6.39 -7.98
C GLN A 233 6.89 6.13 -7.37
N ASP A 234 6.80 5.06 -6.57
CA ASP A 234 5.59 4.69 -5.86
C ASP A 234 5.60 5.26 -4.42
N GLY A 235 4.42 5.47 -3.84
CA GLY A 235 4.28 5.94 -2.46
C GLY A 235 4.71 4.84 -1.47
N ILE A 236 4.11 3.66 -1.60
CA ILE A 236 4.52 2.44 -0.91
C ILE A 236 4.77 1.35 -1.96
N LEU A 237 5.98 0.82 -2.00
CA LEU A 237 6.38 -0.25 -2.90
C LEU A 237 6.76 -1.50 -2.09
N PHE A 238 6.06 -2.60 -2.32
CA PHE A 238 6.48 -3.94 -1.92
C PHE A 238 6.78 -4.76 -3.17
N HIS A 239 8.05 -5.14 -3.36
CA HIS A 239 8.43 -5.98 -4.50
C HIS A 239 8.32 -7.48 -4.24
N ALA A 240 8.62 -7.90 -3.02
CA ALA A 240 8.53 -9.30 -2.60
C ALA A 240 8.39 -9.30 -1.08
N GLN A 241 7.16 -9.24 -0.62
CA GLN A 241 6.83 -9.14 0.79
C GLN A 241 6.88 -10.51 1.48
N GLY A 242 7.04 -10.46 2.79
CA GLY A 242 6.78 -11.59 3.67
C GLY A 242 5.30 -11.70 4.00
N HIS A 243 4.98 -12.27 5.17
CA HIS A 243 3.66 -12.07 5.74
C HIS A 243 3.59 -10.66 6.30
N GLY A 244 2.44 -9.99 6.22
CA GLY A 244 2.40 -8.63 6.73
C GLY A 244 1.07 -7.92 6.65
N ILE A 245 1.10 -6.68 7.12
CA ILE A 245 -0.03 -5.76 7.08
C ILE A 245 0.41 -4.34 6.73
N VAL A 246 -0.34 -3.71 5.83
CA VAL A 246 -0.30 -2.27 5.54
C VAL A 246 -1.60 -1.70 6.10
N PHE A 247 -1.54 -1.07 7.26
CA PHE A 247 -2.72 -0.71 8.04
C PHE A 247 -2.83 0.79 8.31
N ASN A 248 -4.02 1.37 8.06
CA ASN A 248 -4.32 2.72 8.50
C ASN A 248 -3.35 3.82 7.98
N ASN A 249 -2.86 3.66 6.76
CA ASN A 249 -2.00 4.65 6.13
C ASN A 249 -2.82 5.57 5.22
N THR A 250 -2.32 6.78 4.99
CA THR A 250 -2.87 7.71 3.99
C THR A 250 -1.81 8.01 2.94
N VAL A 251 -2.15 7.83 1.65
CA VAL A 251 -1.32 8.27 0.53
C VAL A 251 -2.13 9.25 -0.31
N GLU A 252 -1.67 10.50 -0.41
CA GLU A 252 -2.42 11.59 -1.04
C GLU A 252 -1.62 12.35 -2.11
N ASN A 253 -2.29 12.79 -3.18
CA ASN A 253 -1.72 13.65 -4.22
C ASN A 253 -0.48 13.02 -4.90
N TRP A 254 -0.63 11.77 -5.37
CA TRP A 254 0.43 10.97 -6.00
C TRP A 254 0.18 10.80 -7.51
N LEU A 255 0.59 11.80 -8.30
CA LEU A 255 0.07 11.99 -9.66
C LEU A 255 1.13 11.88 -10.77
N ARG A 256 0.81 11.13 -11.83
CA ARG A 256 1.57 11.09 -13.10
C ARG A 256 1.57 12.46 -13.80
N PRO A 257 2.58 12.74 -14.65
CA PRO A 257 3.68 11.86 -15.05
C PRO A 257 4.81 11.72 -14.01
N ASN A 258 4.68 12.40 -12.88
CA ASN A 258 5.76 12.68 -11.93
C ASN A 258 5.96 11.59 -10.89
N ALA A 259 4.85 10.93 -10.53
CA ALA A 259 4.78 9.81 -9.62
C ALA A 259 4.08 8.65 -10.34
N ASP A 260 4.32 7.41 -9.93
CA ASP A 260 3.69 6.26 -10.60
C ASP A 260 2.39 5.81 -9.90
N ALA A 261 2.49 5.03 -8.82
CA ALA A 261 1.33 4.62 -8.02
C ALA A 261 1.44 5.02 -6.55
N ALA A 262 0.31 5.26 -5.89
CA ALA A 262 0.30 5.45 -4.45
C ALA A 262 0.79 4.18 -3.72
N MET A 263 0.37 3.01 -4.23
CA MET A 263 0.88 1.72 -3.77
C MET A 263 1.16 0.83 -4.99
N ASP A 264 2.29 0.13 -4.97
CA ASP A 264 2.64 -0.96 -5.89
C ASP A 264 3.04 -2.16 -5.03
N LEU A 265 2.12 -3.11 -4.93
CA LEU A 265 2.25 -4.27 -4.06
C LEU A 265 2.37 -5.51 -4.92
N GLY A 266 3.51 -6.17 -4.91
CA GLY A 266 3.80 -7.29 -5.81
C GLY A 266 4.61 -8.41 -5.19
N TYR A 267 4.42 -9.62 -5.71
CA TYR A 267 5.17 -10.83 -5.36
C TYR A 267 6.13 -11.22 -6.48
N ARG A 268 7.21 -10.45 -6.68
CA ARG A 268 8.10 -10.59 -7.84
C ARG A 268 9.13 -11.72 -7.71
N ARG A 269 9.11 -12.48 -6.62
CA ARG A 269 9.98 -13.66 -6.40
C ARG A 269 9.16 -14.92 -6.67
N VAL A 270 9.69 -15.83 -7.50
CA VAL A 270 9.05 -17.13 -7.80
C VAL A 270 9.68 -18.30 -7.03
N GLU A 271 10.76 -18.10 -6.29
CA GLU A 271 11.38 -19.22 -5.56
C GLU A 271 10.46 -19.72 -4.43
N PRO A 272 10.46 -21.04 -4.15
CA PRO A 272 9.54 -21.65 -3.18
C PRO A 272 9.52 -20.98 -1.80
N GLU A 273 10.67 -20.55 -1.30
CA GLU A 273 10.83 -19.91 0.00
C GLU A 273 10.25 -18.48 0.09
N TYR A 274 9.91 -17.88 -1.07
CA TYR A 274 9.21 -16.59 -1.19
C TYR A 274 7.73 -16.76 -1.55
N GLN A 275 7.22 -17.99 -1.64
CA GLN A 275 5.80 -18.27 -1.93
C GLN A 275 4.97 -18.46 -0.65
N SER A 276 3.65 -18.57 -0.82
CA SER A 276 2.65 -18.80 0.24
C SER A 276 2.61 -17.69 1.29
N ARG A 277 2.83 -16.45 0.83
CA ARG A 277 2.85 -15.24 1.66
C ARG A 277 1.50 -14.54 1.58
N ILE A 278 1.13 -13.90 2.68
CA ILE A 278 -0.14 -13.19 2.81
C ILE A 278 0.17 -11.74 3.20
N LEU A 279 -0.26 -10.80 2.37
CA LEU A 279 -0.24 -9.38 2.68
C LEU A 279 -1.66 -8.86 2.82
N ARG A 280 -1.92 -8.20 3.93
CA ARG A 280 -3.20 -7.53 4.20
C ARG A 280 -3.01 -6.03 4.05
N VAL A 281 -3.92 -5.36 3.36
CA VAL A 281 -3.92 -3.92 3.12
C VAL A 281 -5.26 -3.41 3.61
N GLU A 282 -5.25 -2.77 4.77
CA GLU A 282 -6.48 -2.55 5.52
C GLU A 282 -6.64 -1.13 6.01
N ARG A 283 -7.85 -0.59 5.87
CA ARG A 283 -8.21 0.73 6.39
C ARG A 283 -7.31 1.86 5.90
N ASN A 284 -6.69 1.70 4.73
CA ASN A 284 -5.88 2.75 4.14
C ASN A 284 -6.76 3.73 3.36
N ILE A 285 -6.30 4.97 3.29
CA ILE A 285 -6.87 5.99 2.42
C ILE A 285 -5.88 6.24 1.28
N VAL A 286 -6.34 6.10 0.05
CA VAL A 286 -5.59 6.54 -1.12
C VAL A 286 -6.40 7.60 -1.82
N ARG A 287 -5.85 8.81 -1.93
CA ARG A 287 -6.58 9.98 -2.43
C ARG A 287 -5.79 10.68 -3.53
N ASN A 288 -6.46 11.04 -4.62
CA ASN A 288 -5.85 11.78 -5.73
C ASN A 288 -4.54 11.12 -6.20
N ALA A 289 -4.56 9.80 -6.36
CA ALA A 289 -3.41 9.03 -6.82
C ALA A 289 -3.69 8.44 -8.20
N THR A 290 -2.69 8.42 -9.07
CA THR A 290 -2.92 7.93 -10.44
C THR A 290 -3.31 6.47 -10.44
N TYR A 291 -2.54 5.65 -9.73
CA TYR A 291 -2.75 4.22 -9.66
C TYR A 291 -2.67 3.70 -8.23
N PHE A 292 -3.43 2.64 -8.00
CA PHE A 292 -3.14 1.58 -7.05
C PHE A 292 -2.78 0.35 -7.87
N LYS A 293 -1.55 -0.15 -7.73
CA LYS A 293 -1.04 -1.29 -8.49
C LYS A 293 -0.98 -2.54 -7.63
N THR A 294 -1.43 -3.64 -8.23
CA THR A 294 -1.40 -4.98 -7.63
C THR A 294 -0.37 -5.87 -8.30
N PRO A 295 -0.09 -7.06 -7.76
CA PRO A 295 1.06 -7.86 -8.15
C PRO A 295 1.00 -8.24 -9.62
N GLY A 296 2.18 -8.31 -10.23
CA GLY A 296 2.38 -9.28 -11.30
C GLY A 296 3.70 -10.01 -11.20
N THR A 297 3.81 -11.05 -12.03
CA THR A 297 4.84 -12.10 -12.07
C THR A 297 5.00 -12.95 -10.81
N ALA A 298 4.10 -13.91 -10.62
CA ALA A 298 4.37 -15.33 -10.26
C ALA A 298 3.03 -16.06 -10.20
N PRO A 299 2.81 -17.21 -10.87
CA PRO A 299 1.76 -18.13 -10.44
C PRO A 299 2.25 -18.80 -9.15
N GLY A 300 1.86 -18.22 -8.02
CA GLY A 300 2.23 -18.71 -6.70
C GLY A 300 1.04 -18.58 -5.73
N PRO A 301 0.97 -19.37 -4.64
CA PRO A 301 -0.10 -19.31 -3.64
C PRO A 301 -0.03 -18.06 -2.75
N ASN A 302 0.53 -16.96 -3.26
CA ASN A 302 0.60 -15.70 -2.55
C ASN A 302 -0.75 -14.99 -2.64
N LEU A 303 -1.16 -14.40 -1.52
CA LEU A 303 -2.49 -13.80 -1.37
C LEU A 303 -2.37 -12.34 -0.94
N LEU A 304 -2.97 -11.45 -1.72
CA LEU A 304 -3.10 -10.04 -1.37
C LEU A 304 -4.56 -9.74 -1.02
N TYR A 305 -4.80 -9.29 0.20
CA TYR A 305 -6.12 -8.85 0.66
C TYR A 305 -6.15 -7.34 0.81
N LEU A 306 -7.15 -6.71 0.23
CA LEU A 306 -7.42 -5.29 0.36
C LEU A 306 -8.79 -5.13 0.98
N VAL A 307 -8.84 -4.72 2.26
CA VAL A 307 -10.08 -4.73 3.03
C VAL A 307 -10.37 -3.38 3.67
N ASN A 308 -11.60 -2.88 3.52
CA ASN A 308 -12.05 -1.62 4.14
C ASN A 308 -11.17 -0.40 3.81
N ASN A 309 -10.53 -0.38 2.64
CA ASN A 309 -9.80 0.80 2.19
C ASN A 309 -10.76 1.80 1.55
N LEU A 310 -10.40 3.07 1.63
CA LEU A 310 -11.09 4.17 0.99
C LEU A 310 -10.21 4.71 -0.13
N MET A 311 -10.67 4.55 -1.37
CA MET A 311 -9.98 5.00 -2.57
C MET A 311 -10.74 6.19 -3.15
N ILE A 312 -10.14 7.38 -3.17
CA ILE A 312 -10.76 8.60 -3.68
C ILE A 312 -9.96 9.06 -4.89
N ASN A 313 -10.59 9.09 -6.06
CA ASN A 313 -9.97 9.50 -7.30
C ASN A 313 -8.68 8.73 -7.62
N THR A 314 -8.79 7.39 -7.60
CA THR A 314 -7.67 6.48 -7.87
C THR A 314 -8.13 5.32 -8.75
N GLN A 315 -7.28 4.96 -9.71
CA GLN A 315 -7.52 3.83 -10.60
C GLN A 315 -6.81 2.59 -10.08
N ILE A 316 -7.47 1.45 -10.14
CA ILE A 316 -6.79 0.16 -10.03
C ILE A 316 -6.08 -0.10 -11.35
N ALA A 317 -4.83 -0.53 -11.30
CA ALA A 317 -4.10 -0.92 -12.50
C ALA A 317 -3.19 -2.13 -12.27
N ASP A 318 -3.02 -2.95 -13.31
CA ASP A 318 -2.08 -4.07 -13.30
C ASP A 318 -1.43 -4.25 -14.68
N TYR A 319 -0.10 -4.34 -14.69
CA TYR A 319 0.79 -4.39 -15.85
C TYR A 319 1.85 -5.48 -15.78
N HIS A 320 1.86 -6.31 -14.74
CA HIS A 320 3.03 -7.12 -14.45
C HIS A 320 2.89 -8.59 -14.82
N GLY A 321 1.93 -8.98 -15.66
CA GLY A 321 2.05 -10.23 -16.43
C GLY A 321 1.98 -11.52 -15.61
N GLY A 322 1.46 -11.50 -14.38
CA GLY A 322 1.35 -12.70 -13.56
C GLY A 322 0.24 -12.59 -12.53
N GLY A 323 -0.51 -13.66 -12.39
CA GLY A 323 -1.65 -13.74 -11.49
C GLY A 323 -1.29 -14.19 -10.10
N ASN A 324 -1.53 -13.35 -9.09
CA ASN A 324 -1.72 -13.80 -7.71
C ASN A 324 -3.20 -13.71 -7.35
N ASP A 325 -3.64 -14.43 -6.33
CA ASP A 325 -5.00 -14.33 -5.81
C ASP A 325 -5.15 -13.00 -5.05
N VAL A 326 -5.76 -12.02 -5.70
CA VAL A 326 -6.01 -10.68 -5.13
C VAL A 326 -7.48 -10.55 -4.77
N HIS A 327 -7.76 -10.14 -3.54
CA HIS A 327 -9.12 -9.94 -3.05
C HIS A 327 -9.33 -8.51 -2.58
N TYR A 328 -10.27 -7.81 -3.21
CA TYR A 328 -10.79 -6.53 -2.76
C TYR A 328 -12.11 -6.78 -2.04
N LEU A 329 -12.15 -6.61 -0.73
CA LEU A 329 -13.32 -6.84 0.10
C LEU A 329 -13.74 -5.59 0.84
N HIS A 330 -15.02 -5.19 0.77
CA HIS A 330 -15.52 -4.06 1.55
C HIS A 330 -14.72 -2.76 1.34
N ASN A 331 -14.17 -2.50 0.16
CA ASN A 331 -13.55 -1.21 -0.12
C ASN A 331 -14.61 -0.20 -0.57
N THR A 332 -14.33 1.09 -0.38
CA THR A 332 -15.15 2.20 -0.90
C THR A 332 -14.32 2.97 -1.91
N PHE A 333 -14.82 3.07 -3.13
CA PHE A 333 -14.21 3.81 -4.22
C PHE A 333 -15.07 5.02 -4.56
N ILE A 334 -14.51 6.22 -4.46
CA ILE A 334 -15.15 7.49 -4.77
C ILE A 334 -14.48 8.09 -6.01
N TYR A 335 -15.25 8.33 -7.07
CA TYR A 335 -14.78 8.98 -8.29
C TYR A 335 -15.48 10.33 -8.45
N ASP A 336 -14.87 11.37 -7.89
CA ASP A 336 -15.35 12.74 -7.94
C ASP A 336 -14.16 13.71 -7.99
N PRO A 337 -13.80 14.25 -9.18
CA PRO A 337 -12.65 15.14 -9.32
C PRO A 337 -12.83 16.48 -8.58
N THR A 338 -14.03 16.81 -8.11
CA THR A 338 -14.27 18.00 -7.27
C THR A 338 -13.79 17.81 -5.83
N LYS A 339 -13.52 16.56 -5.43
CA LYS A 339 -12.88 16.19 -4.14
C LYS A 339 -11.36 16.32 -4.15
N SER A 340 -10.79 16.85 -5.22
CA SER A 340 -9.37 17.19 -5.30
C SER A 340 -9.14 18.67 -5.06
N PRO A 341 -7.96 19.08 -4.55
CA PRO A 341 -7.55 20.47 -4.56
C PRO A 341 -7.71 21.08 -5.97
N THR A 342 -8.26 22.30 -6.06
CA THR A 342 -8.61 22.95 -7.34
C THR A 342 -7.44 22.99 -8.33
N HIS A 343 -6.22 23.16 -7.83
CA HIS A 343 -5.01 23.22 -8.65
C HIS A 343 -4.55 21.84 -9.17
N LEU A 344 -5.09 20.74 -8.66
CA LEU A 344 -4.82 19.36 -9.09
C LEU A 344 -5.95 18.75 -9.92
N THR A 345 -7.15 19.33 -9.92
CA THR A 345 -8.35 18.80 -10.60
C THR A 345 -8.09 18.42 -12.06
N PHE A 346 -7.29 19.20 -12.80
CA PHE A 346 -6.97 18.91 -14.20
C PHE A 346 -6.17 17.61 -14.39
N ARG A 347 -5.35 17.22 -13.40
CA ARG A 347 -4.58 15.97 -13.40
C ARG A 347 -5.38 14.79 -12.87
N VAL A 348 -6.34 15.08 -11.99
CA VAL A 348 -7.22 14.06 -11.41
C VAL A 348 -8.37 13.68 -12.36
N THR A 349 -8.89 14.62 -13.14
CA THR A 349 -10.03 14.35 -14.04
C THR A 349 -9.81 13.18 -15.02
N PRO A 350 -8.63 12.99 -15.64
CA PRO A 350 -8.38 11.83 -16.49
C PRO A 350 -8.42 10.49 -15.74
N ILE A 351 -7.99 10.46 -14.47
CA ILE A 351 -7.95 9.24 -13.66
C ILE A 351 -9.31 8.87 -13.06
N THR A 352 -10.25 9.81 -12.97
CA THR A 352 -11.60 9.47 -12.47
C THR A 352 -12.48 8.77 -13.50
N LYS A 353 -12.02 8.57 -14.74
CA LYS A 353 -12.82 8.02 -15.85
C LYS A 353 -13.07 6.52 -15.80
N THR A 354 -12.26 5.76 -15.05
CA THR A 354 -12.44 4.31 -14.94
C THR A 354 -12.05 3.77 -13.57
N ILE A 355 -12.66 2.67 -13.15
CA ILE A 355 -12.29 1.95 -11.92
C ILE A 355 -10.98 1.20 -12.14
N ALA A 356 -10.96 0.32 -13.14
CA ALA A 356 -9.85 -0.60 -13.38
C ALA A 356 -9.31 -0.47 -14.80
N ARG A 357 -8.00 -0.25 -14.90
CA ARG A 357 -7.25 -0.28 -16.16
C ARG A 357 -6.48 -1.58 -16.28
N LEU A 358 -6.85 -2.40 -17.26
CA LEU A 358 -6.23 -3.70 -17.50
C LEU A 358 -5.12 -3.55 -18.56
N TRP A 359 -3.85 -3.67 -18.15
CA TRP A 359 -2.71 -3.75 -19.07
C TRP A 359 -2.33 -5.19 -19.39
N ASP A 360 -1.78 -5.91 -18.42
CA ASP A 360 -1.27 -7.28 -18.57
C ASP A 360 -1.75 -8.18 -17.42
N PHE A 361 -3.07 -8.33 -17.37
CA PHE A 361 -3.80 -9.14 -16.38
C PHE A 361 -3.80 -10.62 -16.75
N TYR A 362 -3.43 -11.51 -15.83
CA TYR A 362 -3.38 -12.97 -16.07
C TYR A 362 -3.87 -13.83 -14.90
N GLY A 363 -4.21 -13.25 -13.74
CA GLY A 363 -4.71 -14.00 -12.58
C GLY A 363 -6.04 -13.50 -12.05
N PRO A 364 -6.78 -14.34 -11.33
CA PRO A 364 -8.05 -13.94 -10.77
C PRO A 364 -7.87 -12.78 -9.78
N THR A 365 -8.68 -11.76 -9.95
CA THR A 365 -8.86 -10.68 -8.99
C THR A 365 -10.33 -10.63 -8.61
N TYR A 366 -10.57 -10.88 -7.33
CA TYR A 366 -11.90 -10.93 -6.76
C TYR A 366 -12.24 -9.55 -6.22
N MET A 367 -13.41 -9.02 -6.60
CA MET A 367 -13.94 -7.79 -6.03
C MET A 367 -15.28 -8.09 -5.38
N GLU A 368 -15.29 -8.15 -4.06
CA GLU A 368 -16.41 -8.65 -3.28
C GLU A 368 -16.91 -7.59 -2.30
N ASN A 369 -18.22 -7.40 -2.25
CA ASN A 369 -18.86 -6.45 -1.33
C ASN A 369 -18.22 -5.04 -1.38
N ASN A 370 -17.81 -4.52 -2.53
CA ASN A 370 -17.27 -3.16 -2.64
C ASN A 370 -18.37 -2.15 -3.00
N LEU A 371 -18.13 -0.89 -2.64
CA LEU A 371 -18.94 0.24 -3.08
C LEU A 371 -18.15 1.06 -4.10
N PHE A 372 -18.68 1.22 -5.31
CA PHE A 372 -18.16 2.13 -6.32
C PHE A 372 -19.13 3.30 -6.49
N TYR A 373 -18.67 4.51 -6.23
CA TYR A 373 -19.50 5.70 -6.21
C TYR A 373 -19.02 6.75 -7.22
N ARG A 374 -19.94 7.25 -8.03
CA ARG A 374 -19.71 8.39 -8.92
C ARG A 374 -20.99 9.18 -9.16
N LEU A 375 -20.91 10.50 -9.05
CA LEU A 375 -22.04 11.41 -9.31
C LEU A 375 -22.25 11.67 -10.81
N ASP A 376 -21.17 11.85 -11.56
CA ASP A 376 -21.20 12.35 -12.93
C ASP A 376 -21.33 11.27 -14.00
N HIS A 377 -21.86 11.66 -15.16
CA HIS A 377 -21.96 10.82 -16.35
C HIS A 377 -20.59 10.49 -16.98
N GLY A 378 -20.55 9.46 -17.84
CA GLY A 378 -19.38 9.13 -18.67
C GLY A 378 -18.28 8.43 -17.88
N PHE A 379 -18.56 7.19 -17.46
CA PHE A 379 -17.70 6.39 -16.60
C PHE A 379 -17.59 4.96 -17.09
N ASP A 380 -16.38 4.41 -17.05
CA ASP A 380 -16.13 3.03 -17.47
C ASP A 380 -15.78 2.18 -16.25
N ILE A 381 -16.48 1.07 -16.01
CA ILE A 381 -16.10 0.16 -14.92
C ILE A 381 -14.72 -0.43 -15.22
N ILE A 382 -14.56 -1.05 -16.39
CA ILE A 382 -13.30 -1.66 -16.82
C ILE A 382 -12.85 -1.07 -18.15
N TYR A 383 -11.61 -0.63 -18.20
CA TYR A 383 -10.92 -0.20 -19.42
C TYR A 383 -9.82 -1.21 -19.79
N ILE A 384 -9.98 -1.87 -20.94
CA ILE A 384 -8.93 -2.72 -21.52
C ILE A 384 -7.99 -1.84 -22.33
N SER A 385 -6.76 -1.70 -21.86
CA SER A 385 -5.73 -0.98 -22.61
C SER A 385 -5.30 -1.75 -23.87
N ALA A 386 -4.52 -1.12 -24.77
CA ALA A 386 -4.04 -1.76 -25.98
C ALA A 386 -3.10 -2.92 -25.62
N SER A 387 -3.64 -4.13 -25.51
CA SER A 387 -2.94 -5.32 -25.04
C SER A 387 -3.12 -6.48 -26.02
N LEU A 388 -2.24 -7.48 -25.93
CA LEU A 388 -2.18 -8.61 -26.87
C LEU A 388 -3.35 -9.62 -26.75
N SER A 389 -4.11 -9.61 -25.65
CA SER A 389 -5.27 -10.50 -25.43
C SER A 389 -6.51 -9.71 -25.01
N GLN A 390 -7.63 -9.94 -25.71
CA GLN A 390 -8.90 -9.23 -25.47
C GLN A 390 -9.68 -9.81 -24.28
N ASP A 391 -9.38 -11.03 -23.84
CA ASP A 391 -10.17 -11.77 -22.84
C ASP A 391 -9.69 -11.56 -21.39
N LYS A 392 -8.77 -10.62 -21.16
CA LYS A 392 -8.17 -10.37 -19.84
C LYS A 392 -9.18 -9.98 -18.76
N TYR A 393 -10.29 -9.38 -19.16
CA TYR A 393 -11.38 -9.02 -18.25
C TYR A 393 -12.02 -10.23 -17.58
N LEU A 394 -11.89 -11.44 -18.14
CA LEU A 394 -12.40 -12.69 -17.55
C LEU A 394 -11.67 -13.10 -16.25
N HIS A 395 -10.51 -12.49 -15.99
CA HIS A 395 -9.81 -12.66 -14.73
C HIS A 395 -10.31 -11.70 -13.63
N PHE A 396 -11.15 -10.75 -13.99
CA PHE A 396 -11.81 -9.87 -13.04
C PHE A 396 -13.12 -10.52 -12.61
N VAL A 397 -13.21 -10.92 -11.34
CA VAL A 397 -14.32 -11.71 -10.78
C VAL A 397 -15.06 -10.88 -9.74
N PRO A 398 -15.86 -9.88 -10.15
CA PRO A 398 -16.66 -9.09 -9.22
C PRO A 398 -17.87 -9.90 -8.73
N ASN A 399 -18.26 -9.66 -7.48
CA ASN A 399 -19.47 -10.17 -6.87
C ASN A 399 -19.99 -9.30 -5.72
N HIS A 400 -21.31 -9.26 -5.49
CA HIS A 400 -21.94 -8.54 -4.38
C HIS A 400 -21.57 -7.04 -4.25
N ASN A 401 -21.08 -6.42 -5.31
CA ASN A 401 -20.71 -5.01 -5.36
C ASN A 401 -21.94 -4.11 -5.56
N VAL A 402 -21.81 -2.87 -5.09
CA VAL A 402 -22.77 -1.79 -5.34
C VAL A 402 -22.11 -0.77 -6.26
N TYR A 403 -22.63 -0.66 -7.47
CA TYR A 403 -22.26 0.37 -8.42
C TYR A 403 -23.25 1.54 -8.28
N ALA A 404 -22.92 2.48 -7.41
CA ALA A 404 -23.67 3.72 -7.21
C ALA A 404 -23.26 4.76 -8.27
N VAL A 405 -23.77 4.57 -9.49
CA VAL A 405 -23.37 5.30 -10.71
C VAL A 405 -24.58 5.63 -11.60
N PRO A 406 -24.53 6.64 -12.47
CA PRO A 406 -25.63 6.95 -13.38
C PRO A 406 -25.76 5.93 -14.53
N ALA A 407 -26.72 5.01 -14.42
CA ALA A 407 -26.87 3.83 -15.28
C ALA A 407 -26.86 4.08 -16.81
N VAL A 408 -27.44 5.19 -17.28
CA VAL A 408 -27.52 5.51 -18.73
C VAL A 408 -26.21 5.98 -19.36
N SER A 409 -25.15 6.12 -18.57
CA SER A 409 -23.88 6.71 -18.99
C SER A 409 -22.65 5.99 -18.42
N THR A 410 -22.84 4.73 -18.06
CA THR A 410 -21.78 3.87 -17.55
C THR A 410 -21.64 2.68 -18.46
N ASP A 411 -20.46 2.49 -19.05
CA ASP A 411 -20.11 1.28 -19.79
C ASP A 411 -19.35 0.33 -18.86
N PHE A 412 -19.67 -0.96 -18.93
CA PHE A 412 -19.05 -1.95 -18.05
C PHE A 412 -17.66 -2.36 -18.55
N LEU A 413 -17.49 -2.45 -19.87
CA LEU A 413 -16.23 -2.78 -20.50
C LEU A 413 -16.00 -1.89 -21.72
N THR A 414 -14.89 -1.15 -21.74
CA THR A 414 -14.43 -0.40 -22.91
C THR A 414 -13.07 -0.91 -23.38
N ASN A 415 -12.81 -0.78 -24.69
CA ASN A 415 -11.50 -1.11 -25.26
C ASN A 415 -10.55 0.09 -25.25
N SER A 416 -9.35 -0.09 -25.83
CA SER A 416 -8.30 0.94 -25.84
C SER A 416 -8.66 2.23 -26.58
N SER A 417 -9.73 2.21 -27.38
CA SER A 417 -10.28 3.37 -28.08
C SER A 417 -11.48 3.98 -27.35
N TYR A 418 -11.75 3.55 -26.11
CA TYR A 418 -12.94 3.90 -25.33
C TYR A 418 -14.25 3.57 -26.06
N VAL A 419 -14.24 2.53 -26.90
CA VAL A 419 -15.46 2.02 -27.52
C VAL A 419 -16.05 0.96 -26.61
N PRO A 420 -17.35 1.04 -26.27
CA PRO A 420 -18.01 0.03 -25.46
C PRO A 420 -17.97 -1.35 -26.11
N VAL A 421 -17.61 -2.35 -25.31
CA VAL A 421 -17.66 -3.78 -25.63
C VAL A 421 -18.81 -4.44 -24.88
N ILE A 422 -19.00 -4.07 -23.61
CA ILE A 422 -20.13 -4.48 -22.76
C ILE A 422 -20.69 -3.21 -22.11
N SER A 423 -21.96 -2.89 -22.36
CA SER A 423 -22.54 -1.60 -21.96
C SER A 423 -23.25 -1.64 -20.61
N THR A 424 -23.79 -2.77 -20.16
CA THR A 424 -24.55 -2.82 -18.90
C THR A 424 -24.10 -3.94 -17.97
N LEU A 425 -24.44 -3.84 -16.68
CA LEU A 425 -24.22 -4.92 -15.71
C LEU A 425 -24.91 -6.23 -16.14
N ASN A 426 -26.12 -6.14 -16.70
CA ASN A 426 -26.84 -7.32 -17.17
C ASN A 426 -26.12 -7.97 -18.36
N ASP A 427 -25.56 -7.19 -19.29
CA ASP A 427 -24.76 -7.73 -20.39
C ASP A 427 -23.48 -8.39 -19.87
N TRP A 428 -22.83 -7.78 -18.86
CA TRP A 428 -21.67 -8.36 -18.18
C TRP A 428 -22.00 -9.70 -17.52
N GLN A 429 -23.11 -9.78 -16.79
CA GLN A 429 -23.56 -11.00 -16.12
C GLN A 429 -23.86 -12.12 -17.14
N GLN A 430 -24.45 -11.77 -18.29
CA GLN A 430 -24.74 -12.74 -19.36
C GLN A 430 -23.48 -13.24 -20.06
N GLU A 431 -22.53 -12.35 -20.33
CA GLU A 431 -21.29 -12.67 -21.04
C GLU A 431 -20.32 -13.48 -20.17
N THR A 432 -20.14 -13.08 -18.91
CA THR A 432 -19.11 -13.64 -18.03
C THR A 432 -19.61 -14.71 -17.07
N SER A 433 -20.92 -14.75 -16.80
CA SER A 433 -21.51 -15.52 -15.69
C SER A 433 -21.00 -15.12 -14.30
N TYR A 434 -20.33 -13.97 -14.16
CA TYR A 434 -19.90 -13.37 -12.89
C TYR A 434 -20.85 -12.25 -12.45
N ASP A 435 -20.63 -11.73 -11.24
CA ASP A 435 -21.31 -10.54 -10.71
C ASP A 435 -22.83 -10.65 -10.55
N MET A 436 -23.35 -11.88 -10.41
CA MET A 436 -24.79 -12.18 -10.44
C MET A 436 -25.58 -11.53 -9.30
N GLN A 437 -24.91 -11.14 -8.22
CA GLN A 437 -25.53 -10.55 -7.03
C GLN A 437 -25.24 -9.06 -6.88
N SER A 438 -24.45 -8.47 -7.78
CA SER A 438 -24.19 -7.03 -7.75
C SER A 438 -25.37 -6.22 -8.28
N VAL A 439 -25.41 -4.95 -7.89
CA VAL A 439 -26.50 -4.04 -8.26
C VAL A 439 -25.97 -2.69 -8.72
N VAL A 440 -26.68 -2.07 -9.66
CA VAL A 440 -26.52 -0.67 -10.02
C VAL A 440 -27.60 0.13 -9.30
N VAL A 441 -27.20 1.17 -8.56
CA VAL A 441 -28.12 2.04 -7.80
C VAL A 441 -27.86 3.51 -8.12
N SER A 442 -28.82 4.38 -7.79
CA SER A 442 -28.59 5.83 -7.92
C SER A 442 -27.54 6.28 -6.89
N PRO A 443 -26.57 7.12 -7.28
CA PRO A 443 -25.58 7.69 -6.34
C PRO A 443 -26.22 8.33 -5.10
N SER A 444 -27.36 9.01 -5.29
CA SER A 444 -28.10 9.69 -4.21
C SER A 444 -28.64 8.76 -3.11
N THR A 445 -28.62 7.45 -3.31
CA THR A 445 -29.10 6.45 -2.33
C THR A 445 -28.02 5.98 -1.37
N VAL A 446 -26.75 6.34 -1.60
CA VAL A 446 -25.65 5.90 -0.74
C VAL A 446 -25.67 6.69 0.58
N PRO A 447 -25.74 6.01 1.73
CA PRO A 447 -25.98 6.65 3.03
C PRO A 447 -24.67 7.10 3.70
N PHE A 448 -23.88 7.92 3.01
CA PHE A 448 -22.70 8.55 3.61
C PHE A 448 -23.10 9.44 4.79
N ALA A 449 -22.28 9.47 5.84
CA ALA A 449 -22.50 10.30 7.02
C ALA A 449 -22.49 11.79 6.68
N ASP A 450 -21.50 12.25 5.91
CA ASP A 450 -21.48 13.60 5.35
C ASP A 450 -20.55 13.66 4.12
N TYR A 451 -21.11 13.33 2.96
CA TYR A 451 -20.36 13.36 1.69
C TYR A 451 -19.79 14.74 1.37
N VAL A 452 -20.48 15.83 1.73
CA VAL A 452 -20.06 17.19 1.37
C VAL A 452 -18.76 17.54 2.09
N ASN A 453 -18.65 17.14 3.35
CA ASN A 453 -17.49 17.38 4.20
C ASN A 453 -16.49 16.20 4.24
N ASP A 454 -16.47 15.36 3.21
CA ASP A 454 -15.54 14.23 3.04
C ASP A 454 -15.61 13.16 4.15
N ASN A 455 -16.75 13.06 4.84
CA ASN A 455 -17.05 11.97 5.75
C ASN A 455 -17.79 10.85 5.00
N TYR A 456 -17.00 9.92 4.47
CA TYR A 456 -17.49 8.77 3.70
C TYR A 456 -17.86 7.56 4.57
N GLN A 457 -17.92 7.70 5.90
CA GLN A 457 -18.45 6.64 6.75
C GLN A 457 -19.90 6.32 6.33
N LEU A 458 -20.24 5.03 6.26
CA LEU A 458 -21.58 4.59 5.88
C LEU A 458 -22.46 4.49 7.13
N THR A 459 -23.57 5.22 7.15
CA THR A 459 -24.52 5.23 8.29
C THR A 459 -25.42 4.00 8.32
N SER A 460 -25.53 3.31 7.19
CA SER A 460 -26.16 2.00 7.08
C SER A 460 -25.50 1.22 5.96
N ASN A 461 -25.67 -0.10 5.99
CA ASN A 461 -25.21 -0.98 4.93
C ASN A 461 -25.81 -0.54 3.56
N PRO A 462 -24.99 -0.24 2.53
CA PRO A 462 -25.46 0.14 1.20
C PRO A 462 -26.00 -1.05 0.39
N TRP A 463 -26.04 -2.26 0.96
CA TRP A 463 -26.54 -3.51 0.39
C TRP A 463 -27.94 -3.94 0.89
N PRO A 464 -29.01 -3.16 0.70
CA PRO A 464 -30.32 -3.52 1.26
C PRO A 464 -30.94 -4.78 0.62
N THR A 465 -30.41 -5.28 -0.51
CA THR A 465 -30.93 -6.44 -1.25
C THR A 465 -29.96 -7.62 -1.37
N VAL A 466 -28.72 -7.50 -0.92
CA VAL A 466 -27.74 -8.59 -0.92
C VAL A 466 -27.79 -9.27 0.44
N THR A 467 -28.27 -10.51 0.47
CA THR A 467 -28.59 -11.22 1.73
C THR A 467 -27.40 -11.99 2.30
N ASP A 468 -26.39 -12.29 1.49
CA ASP A 468 -25.19 -13.02 1.88
C ASP A 468 -23.95 -12.17 1.59
N THR A 469 -23.31 -11.62 2.62
CA THR A 469 -21.99 -10.99 2.50
C THR A 469 -20.93 -12.07 2.42
N GLN A 470 -20.00 -11.95 1.48
CA GLN A 470 -18.85 -12.85 1.45
C GLN A 470 -17.91 -12.57 2.63
N THR A 471 -17.56 -13.61 3.38
CA THR A 471 -16.58 -13.57 4.47
C THR A 471 -15.43 -14.51 4.13
N ILE A 472 -14.20 -14.08 4.36
CA ILE A 472 -12.97 -14.86 4.16
C ILE A 472 -12.38 -15.16 5.53
N SER A 473 -11.90 -16.38 5.78
CA SER A 473 -11.33 -16.77 7.09
C SER A 473 -9.87 -17.17 6.97
N PHE A 474 -9.02 -16.84 7.93
CA PHE A 474 -7.60 -17.24 7.92
C PHE A 474 -7.22 -18.24 9.00
N ASN A 475 -6.58 -19.33 8.59
CA ASN A 475 -5.92 -20.25 9.50
C ASN A 475 -4.41 -20.01 9.54
N GLY A 476 -3.83 -19.89 10.73
CA GLY A 476 -2.38 -20.03 10.94
C GLY A 476 -1.49 -18.82 10.60
N VAL A 477 -2.06 -17.62 10.40
CA VAL A 477 -1.28 -16.39 10.19
C VAL A 477 -1.04 -15.70 11.54
N LEU A 478 0.22 -15.42 11.87
CA LEU A 478 0.57 -14.64 13.06
C LEU A 478 0.19 -13.17 12.82
N LEU A 479 -0.81 -12.66 13.52
CA LEU A 479 -1.36 -11.29 13.38
C LEU A 479 -0.90 -10.34 14.50
N GLN A 480 0.24 -10.60 15.14
CA GLN A 480 0.64 -9.83 16.32
C GLN A 480 1.06 -8.40 15.96
N VAL A 481 0.14 -7.47 16.14
CA VAL A 481 0.43 -6.04 16.31
C VAL A 481 0.87 -5.86 17.76
N THR A 482 2.15 -5.55 17.99
CA THR A 482 2.77 -5.55 19.33
C THR A 482 2.64 -4.23 20.08
N GLN A 483 2.05 -3.22 19.45
CA GLN A 483 1.84 -1.89 20.03
C GLN A 483 0.45 -1.35 19.69
N ASP A 484 -0.08 -0.53 20.58
CA ASP A 484 -1.34 0.17 20.35
C ASP A 484 -1.20 1.34 19.38
N PHE A 485 -2.35 1.91 19.01
CA PHE A 485 -2.41 3.10 18.15
C PHE A 485 -1.63 4.30 18.70
N ASN A 486 -1.32 4.32 20.00
CA ASN A 486 -0.55 5.35 20.68
C ASN A 486 0.92 4.93 20.98
N GLY A 487 1.39 3.82 20.39
CA GLY A 487 2.76 3.29 20.58
C GLY A 487 3.01 2.54 21.90
N ASN A 488 1.98 2.30 22.72
CA ASN A 488 2.13 1.56 23.98
C ASN A 488 2.30 0.06 23.70
N PRO A 489 3.24 -0.64 24.36
CA PRO A 489 3.39 -2.09 24.23
C PRO A 489 2.11 -2.84 24.59
N SER A 490 1.62 -3.68 23.68
CA SER A 490 0.50 -4.58 23.94
C SER A 490 0.98 -5.81 24.72
N ASN A 491 0.57 -5.92 25.99
CA ASN A 491 0.77 -7.14 26.78
C ASN A 491 -0.33 -8.21 26.53
N GLN A 492 -1.16 -8.06 25.50
CA GLN A 492 -2.29 -8.96 25.24
C GLN A 492 -2.36 -9.41 23.76
N THR A 493 -2.94 -10.60 23.58
CA THR A 493 -3.42 -11.20 22.33
C THR A 493 -4.09 -10.15 21.40
N PRO A 494 -4.05 -10.29 20.05
CA PRO A 494 -4.46 -9.25 19.12
C PRO A 494 -5.83 -8.65 19.47
N GLY A 495 -5.87 -7.32 19.58
CA GLY A 495 -7.05 -6.55 19.88
C GLY A 495 -6.70 -5.06 19.87
N ALA A 496 -7.44 -4.25 19.12
CA ALA A 496 -7.28 -2.81 19.11
C ALA A 496 -8.39 -2.16 19.97
N PHE A 497 -8.01 -1.78 21.18
CA PHE A 497 -8.40 -0.63 22.03
C PHE A 497 -9.84 -0.06 22.04
N THR A 498 -10.30 0.23 23.25
CA THR A 498 -11.34 1.23 23.57
C THR A 498 -10.78 2.65 23.48
N ALA A 499 -11.48 3.56 22.79
CA ALA A 499 -11.21 5.00 22.78
C ALA A 499 -11.42 5.63 24.19
N PRO A 500 -10.73 6.74 24.52
CA PRO A 500 -10.92 7.47 25.78
C PRO A 500 -12.32 8.07 25.96
#